data_AF-A0AAN1JET7-F1
#
_entry.id   AF-A0AAN1JET7-F1
#
_cell.length_a   1.000
_cell.length_b   1.000
_cell.length_c   1.000
_cell.angle_alpha   90.00
_cell.angle_beta   90.00
_cell.angle_gamma   90.00
#
_symmetry.space_group_name_H-M   'P 1'
#
loop_
_entity.id
_entity.type
_entity.pdbx_description
1 polymer ?
#
loop_
_entity_poly.entity_id
_entity_poly.type
_entity_poly.pdbx_seq_one_letter_code
_entity_poly.pdbx_strand_id
1 'polypeptide(L)'
;MLKIVRSTTTQSNPQFTPFERQDGESNTAWGERAVLDMKAGGPDEWTYVVLLGGSDTLAFRVRVAQSHLRHDMLPSFWSESILVRLASATLKNAEALHVPLHQPEGPAFAARVNGVVARPLTDFDDTSRFPNIAVIALPVAQDKVVDKVASFEQSRATLDALEHVLRWLAYAWGAARTPNPLHDNYGLPSTCMIETVCAAANFDLTPGLESRASCPEAIWAAANYWHEYFEKFNGREPIGRYYTPHTYPIVEPSAAPAPSPAPKRKAKK
;
A
#
# COMPACT_ATOMS: atom_id res chain seq x y z
N MET A 1 8.71 1.53 -21.46
CA MET A 1 9.79 2.05 -20.59
C MET A 1 9.16 3.08 -19.68
N LEU A 2 9.25 2.90 -18.36
CA LEU A 2 8.65 3.80 -17.39
C LEU A 2 9.29 5.19 -17.52
N LYS A 3 8.48 6.23 -17.68
CA LYS A 3 8.95 7.61 -17.62
C LYS A 3 8.96 8.03 -16.16
N ILE A 4 10.16 8.11 -15.57
CA ILE A 4 10.37 8.53 -14.19
C ILE A 4 11.22 9.80 -14.23
N VAL A 5 10.68 10.91 -13.74
CA VAL A 5 11.49 12.06 -13.35
C VAL A 5 12.05 11.76 -11.96
N ARG A 6 13.33 12.04 -11.75
CA ARG A 6 13.97 11.85 -10.43
C ARG A 6 14.05 13.18 -9.70
N SER A 7 13.99 13.11 -8.37
CA SER A 7 14.27 14.28 -7.54
C SER A 7 15.70 14.76 -7.79
N THR A 8 15.90 16.08 -7.69
CA THR A 8 17.24 16.70 -7.69
C THR A 8 17.92 16.64 -6.32
N THR A 9 17.16 16.29 -5.27
CA THR A 9 17.64 16.24 -3.89
C THR A 9 18.53 15.01 -3.67
N THR A 10 19.69 15.20 -3.05
CA THR A 10 20.67 14.15 -2.77
C THR A 10 20.59 13.60 -1.34
N GLN A 11 19.82 14.27 -0.47
CA GLN A 11 19.63 13.91 0.94
C GLN A 11 18.24 13.32 1.17
N SER A 12 18.16 12.30 2.03
CA SER A 12 16.88 11.77 2.50
C SER A 12 16.18 12.78 3.40
N ASN A 13 14.85 12.73 3.39
CA ASN A 13 13.96 13.50 4.26
C ASN A 13 14.33 13.27 5.74
N PRO A 14 14.71 14.32 6.48
CA PRO A 14 15.10 14.18 7.89
C PRO A 14 13.94 13.77 8.81
N GLN A 15 12.69 13.98 8.39
CA GLN A 15 11.48 13.59 9.13
C GLN A 15 11.00 12.16 8.80
N PHE A 16 11.65 11.48 7.84
CA PHE A 16 11.34 10.10 7.50
C PHE A 16 12.43 9.17 8.00
N THR A 17 12.23 8.61 9.20
CA THR A 17 13.32 7.95 9.94
C THR A 17 13.02 6.49 10.27
N PRO A 18 14.06 5.63 10.40
CA PRO A 18 13.90 4.28 10.92
C PRO A 18 13.28 4.30 12.32
N PHE A 19 12.39 3.34 12.59
CA PHE A 19 11.73 3.20 13.88
C PHE A 19 11.55 1.73 14.21
N GLU A 20 12.48 1.19 14.99
CA GLU A 20 12.52 -0.24 15.27
C GLU A 20 11.29 -0.71 16.05
N ARG A 21 10.90 -1.95 15.78
CA ARG A 21 9.85 -2.65 16.50
C ARG A 21 10.38 -3.15 17.85
N GLN A 22 9.56 -3.04 18.89
CA GLN A 22 9.86 -3.62 20.19
C GLN A 22 9.62 -5.13 20.21
N ASP A 23 10.23 -5.83 21.15
CA ASP A 23 10.06 -7.28 21.27
C ASP A 23 8.58 -7.65 21.48
N GLY A 24 8.05 -8.51 20.62
CA GLY A 24 6.66 -8.96 20.66
C GLY A 24 5.62 -7.91 20.24
N GLU A 25 6.04 -6.75 19.75
CA GLU A 25 5.14 -5.69 19.28
C GLU A 25 4.45 -6.11 17.97
N SER A 26 3.14 -5.91 17.90
CA SER A 26 2.34 -6.20 16.71
C SER A 26 2.45 -5.06 15.68
N ASN A 27 1.99 -5.28 14.43
CA ASN A 27 2.03 -4.24 13.40
C ASN A 27 1.16 -3.03 13.79
N THR A 28 -0.01 -3.28 14.37
CA THR A 28 -0.91 -2.19 14.79
C THR A 28 -0.37 -1.42 15.99
N ALA A 29 0.22 -2.12 16.97
CA ALA A 29 0.88 -1.50 18.12
C ALA A 29 2.08 -0.64 17.69
N TRP A 30 2.90 -1.16 16.77
CA TRP A 30 4.00 -0.40 16.17
C TRP A 30 3.50 0.84 15.44
N GLY A 31 2.43 0.71 14.65
CA GLY A 31 1.84 1.82 13.90
C GLY A 31 1.30 2.92 14.81
N GLU A 32 0.64 2.53 15.91
CA GLU A 32 0.15 3.49 16.91
C GLU A 32 1.30 4.29 17.52
N ARG A 33 2.36 3.58 17.94
CA ARG A 33 3.56 4.22 18.48
C ARG A 33 4.23 5.13 17.46
N ALA A 34 4.27 4.73 16.18
CA ALA A 34 4.81 5.55 15.10
C ALA A 34 3.99 6.83 14.89
N VAL A 35 2.65 6.77 14.88
CA VAL A 35 1.78 7.96 14.76
C VAL A 35 2.02 8.94 15.91
N LEU A 36 2.11 8.43 17.13
CA LEU A 36 2.37 9.25 18.32
C LEU A 36 3.78 9.86 18.30
N ASP A 37 4.79 9.12 17.84
CA ASP A 37 6.18 9.58 17.76
C ASP A 37 6.36 10.70 16.72
N MET A 38 5.68 10.60 15.57
CA MET A 38 5.74 11.61 14.52
C MET A 38 5.23 12.98 14.98
N LYS A 39 4.32 13.04 15.97
CA LYS A 39 3.70 14.28 16.47
C LYS A 39 3.16 15.17 15.36
N ALA A 40 2.75 14.58 14.24
CA ALA A 40 2.25 15.31 13.08
C ALA A 40 0.97 16.09 13.43
N GLY A 41 0.16 15.55 14.32
CA GLY A 41 -1.14 16.10 14.69
C GLY A 41 -2.23 15.08 14.39
N GLY A 42 -3.40 15.56 13.96
CA GLY A 42 -4.56 14.73 13.69
C GLY A 42 -5.02 14.78 12.22
N PRO A 43 -6.15 14.10 11.92
CA PRO A 43 -6.70 14.03 10.57
C PRO A 43 -7.11 15.37 9.97
N ASP A 44 -7.28 16.42 10.79
CA ASP A 44 -7.62 17.77 10.35
C ASP A 44 -6.51 18.44 9.52
N GLU A 45 -5.26 18.00 9.70
CA GLU A 45 -4.10 18.55 8.98
C GLU A 45 -3.38 17.51 8.12
N TRP A 46 -3.51 16.21 8.45
CA TRP A 46 -2.71 15.15 7.86
C TRP A 46 -3.54 13.96 7.39
N THR A 47 -3.08 13.35 6.30
CA THR A 47 -3.61 12.10 5.76
C THR A 47 -2.57 11.01 5.93
N TYR A 48 -2.97 9.83 6.39
CA TYR A 48 -2.03 8.76 6.70
C TYR A 48 -2.07 7.67 5.62
N VAL A 49 -0.87 7.28 5.18
CA VAL A 49 -0.66 6.13 4.30
C VAL A 49 0.22 5.12 5.02
N VAL A 50 -0.18 3.86 4.97
CA VAL A 50 0.64 2.73 5.44
C VAL A 50 1.16 1.95 4.25
N LEU A 51 2.47 1.66 4.26
CA LEU A 51 3.10 0.75 3.32
C LEU A 51 3.42 -0.55 4.04
N LEU A 52 3.08 -1.68 3.44
CA LEU A 52 3.40 -3.01 3.96
C LEU A 52 4.27 -3.76 2.95
N GLY A 53 5.23 -4.52 3.45
CA GLY A 53 6.00 -5.47 2.65
C GLY A 53 5.74 -6.88 3.10
N GLY A 54 5.02 -7.63 2.25
CA GLY A 54 4.71 -9.02 2.49
C GLY A 54 5.90 -9.95 2.26
N SER A 55 5.85 -11.12 2.90
CA SER A 55 6.85 -12.18 2.80
C SER A 55 6.46 -13.33 1.85
N ASP A 56 5.20 -13.43 1.43
CA ASP A 56 4.72 -14.49 0.53
C ASP A 56 5.19 -14.31 -0.93
N THR A 57 5.01 -15.34 -1.78
CA THR A 57 5.43 -15.30 -3.19
C THR A 57 4.80 -14.17 -3.99
N LEU A 58 3.52 -13.86 -3.74
CA LEU A 58 2.83 -12.80 -4.47
C LEU A 58 3.42 -11.43 -4.11
N ALA A 59 3.60 -11.17 -2.82
CA ALA A 59 4.25 -9.96 -2.32
C ALA A 59 5.67 -9.83 -2.86
N PHE A 60 6.45 -10.92 -2.87
CA PHE A 60 7.80 -10.94 -3.42
C PHE A 60 7.82 -10.55 -4.91
N ARG A 61 6.92 -11.10 -5.74
CA ARG A 61 6.84 -10.75 -7.17
C ARG A 61 6.43 -9.30 -7.39
N VAL A 62 5.49 -8.79 -6.60
CA VAL A 62 5.11 -7.37 -6.62
C VAL A 62 6.31 -6.48 -6.27
N ARG A 63 7.12 -6.87 -5.29
CA ARG A 63 8.34 -6.14 -4.90
C ARG A 63 9.41 -6.17 -5.99
N VAL A 64 9.58 -7.30 -6.68
CA VAL A 64 10.50 -7.44 -7.82
C VAL A 64 10.08 -6.54 -8.97
N ALA A 65 8.79 -6.46 -9.31
CA ALA A 65 8.29 -5.60 -10.38
C ALA A 65 8.70 -4.13 -10.21
N GLN A 66 8.77 -3.66 -8.97
CA GLN A 66 9.10 -2.28 -8.62
C GLN A 66 10.60 -1.97 -8.62
N SER A 67 11.48 -2.95 -8.86
CA SER A 67 12.94 -2.76 -8.78
C SER A 67 13.47 -1.67 -9.72
N HIS A 68 12.80 -1.46 -10.85
CA HIS A 68 13.17 -0.45 -11.84
C HIS A 68 13.01 1.00 -11.37
N LEU A 69 12.26 1.23 -10.29
CA LEU A 69 12.16 2.55 -9.66
C LEU A 69 13.36 2.83 -8.73
N ARG A 70 14.08 1.79 -8.30
CA ARG A 70 15.24 1.91 -7.44
C ARG A 70 16.52 2.05 -8.24
N HIS A 71 17.48 2.79 -7.69
CA HIS A 71 18.80 2.97 -8.31
C HIS A 71 19.66 1.70 -8.24
N ASP A 72 19.45 0.87 -7.22
CA ASP A 72 20.18 -0.38 -6.97
C ASP A 72 19.58 -1.59 -7.70
N MET A 73 18.44 -1.42 -8.38
CA MET A 73 17.69 -2.48 -9.06
C MET A 73 17.29 -3.66 -8.14
N LEU A 74 17.34 -3.45 -6.82
CA LEU A 74 16.86 -4.44 -5.86
C LEU A 74 15.33 -4.43 -5.80
N PRO A 75 14.68 -5.53 -5.37
CA PRO A 75 13.25 -5.51 -5.13
C PRO A 75 12.88 -4.40 -4.13
N SER A 76 11.71 -3.79 -4.32
CA SER A 76 11.14 -2.86 -3.34
C SER A 76 11.04 -3.49 -1.95
N PHE A 77 10.96 -2.70 -0.89
CA PHE A 77 10.58 -3.22 0.43
C PHE A 77 9.07 -3.41 0.59
N TRP A 78 8.28 -2.88 -0.35
CA TRP A 78 6.84 -2.65 -0.20
C TRP A 78 6.05 -3.41 -1.27
N SER A 79 5.02 -4.13 -0.86
CA SER A 79 4.10 -4.84 -1.76
C SER A 79 2.69 -4.26 -1.72
N GLU A 80 2.34 -3.49 -0.69
CA GLU A 80 1.01 -2.97 -0.47
C GLU A 80 1.03 -1.53 0.06
N SER A 81 0.02 -0.78 -0.30
CA SER A 81 -0.25 0.59 0.14
C SER A 81 -1.69 0.69 0.62
N ILE A 82 -1.90 1.39 1.73
CA ILE A 82 -3.20 1.52 2.40
C ILE A 82 -3.41 3.00 2.70
N LEU A 83 -4.55 3.55 2.29
CA LEU A 83 -5.02 4.83 2.81
C LEU A 83 -5.69 4.56 4.15
N VAL A 84 -5.20 5.20 5.21
CA VAL A 84 -5.73 5.02 6.55
C VAL A 84 -6.77 6.10 6.82
N ARG A 85 -7.98 5.67 7.20
CA ARG A 85 -9.01 6.56 7.75
C ARG A 85 -8.94 6.54 9.26
N LEU A 86 -8.47 7.66 9.82
CA LEU A 86 -8.41 7.92 11.24
C LEU A 86 -9.65 8.67 11.74
N ALA A 87 -10.14 8.31 12.93
CA ALA A 87 -11.16 9.09 13.63
C ALA A 87 -10.54 10.24 14.46
N SER A 88 -9.29 10.09 14.88
CA SER A 88 -8.50 11.07 15.64
C SER A 88 -7.02 10.76 15.46
N ALA A 89 -6.10 11.42 16.18
CA ALA A 89 -4.64 11.22 16.05
C ALA A 89 -4.14 9.85 16.60
N THR A 90 -4.83 8.75 16.31
CA THR A 90 -4.56 7.38 16.77
C THR A 90 -5.05 6.39 15.72
N LEU A 91 -4.31 5.31 15.49
CA LEU A 91 -4.71 4.17 14.66
C LEU A 91 -5.74 3.26 15.34
N LYS A 92 -6.11 3.53 16.59
CA LYS A 92 -7.13 2.75 17.29
C LYS A 92 -8.47 2.84 16.55
N ASN A 93 -9.00 1.67 16.16
CA ASN A 93 -10.20 1.53 15.33
C ASN A 93 -10.09 2.19 13.94
N ALA A 94 -8.89 2.48 13.47
CA ALA A 94 -8.68 3.00 12.13
C ALA A 94 -9.06 1.97 11.07
N GLU A 95 -9.47 2.47 9.91
CA GLU A 95 -9.82 1.65 8.77
C GLU A 95 -8.78 1.77 7.66
N ALA A 96 -8.51 0.63 7.03
CA ALA A 96 -7.76 0.52 5.80
C ALA A 96 -8.69 0.66 4.61
N LEU A 97 -8.49 1.71 3.81
CA LEU A 97 -9.11 1.92 2.51
C LEU A 97 -8.09 1.52 1.43
N HIS A 98 -8.37 0.47 0.67
CA HIS A 98 -7.44 -0.03 -0.35
C HIS A 98 -8.16 -0.85 -1.44
N VAL A 99 -7.46 -1.17 -2.53
CA VAL A 99 -7.94 -2.05 -3.61
C VAL A 99 -7.07 -3.32 -3.62
N PRO A 100 -7.44 -4.36 -2.84
CA PRO A 100 -6.62 -5.56 -2.71
C PRO A 100 -6.51 -6.32 -4.02
N LEU A 101 -5.36 -6.96 -4.28
CA LEU A 101 -5.22 -7.85 -5.44
C LEU A 101 -6.15 -9.07 -5.32
N HIS A 102 -6.28 -9.63 -4.13
CA HIS A 102 -7.31 -10.62 -3.84
C HIS A 102 -8.60 -9.90 -3.44
N GLN A 103 -9.44 -9.63 -4.42
CA GLN A 103 -10.74 -9.03 -4.19
C GLN A 103 -11.60 -9.96 -3.32
N PRO A 104 -12.32 -9.44 -2.32
CA PRO A 104 -13.17 -10.25 -1.45
C PRO A 104 -14.24 -10.96 -2.28
N GLU A 105 -14.55 -12.21 -1.90
CA GLU A 105 -15.63 -12.96 -2.53
C GLU A 105 -16.96 -12.25 -2.31
N GLY A 106 -17.65 -11.94 -3.40
CA GLY A 106 -18.98 -11.34 -3.38
C GLY A 106 -20.00 -12.27 -4.05
N PRO A 107 -21.31 -12.01 -3.87
CA PRO A 107 -22.37 -12.79 -4.50
C PRO A 107 -22.39 -12.66 -6.04
N ALA A 108 -21.66 -11.69 -6.59
CA ALA A 108 -21.53 -11.45 -8.02
C ALA A 108 -20.13 -11.83 -8.50
N PHE A 109 -20.05 -12.37 -9.72
CA PHE A 109 -18.79 -12.78 -10.35
C PHE A 109 -17.79 -11.63 -10.54
N ALA A 110 -18.28 -10.39 -10.74
CA ALA A 110 -17.46 -9.19 -10.84
C ALA A 110 -17.84 -8.18 -9.76
N ALA A 111 -16.84 -7.48 -9.21
CA ALA A 111 -17.06 -6.38 -8.27
C ALA A 111 -17.92 -5.29 -8.94
N ARG A 112 -18.97 -4.85 -8.24
CA ARG A 112 -19.88 -3.79 -8.72
C ARG A 112 -19.28 -2.39 -8.61
N VAL A 113 -18.25 -2.26 -7.78
CA VAL A 113 -17.51 -1.04 -7.50
C VAL A 113 -16.10 -1.16 -8.06
N ASN A 114 -15.34 -0.07 -8.06
CA ASN A 114 -13.96 -0.01 -8.53
C ASN A 114 -12.95 -0.71 -7.58
N GLY A 115 -13.35 -1.84 -6.99
CA GLY A 115 -12.53 -2.73 -6.16
C GLY A 115 -12.10 -2.19 -4.79
N VAL A 116 -12.58 -1.01 -4.39
CA VAL A 116 -12.27 -0.41 -3.08
C VAL A 116 -12.91 -1.23 -1.98
N VAL A 117 -12.15 -1.50 -0.93
CA VAL A 117 -12.61 -2.17 0.29
C VAL A 117 -12.20 -1.34 1.50
N ALA A 118 -13.12 -1.22 2.46
CA ALA A 118 -12.84 -0.72 3.80
C ALA A 118 -12.77 -1.89 4.78
N ARG A 119 -11.67 -2.00 5.54
CA ARG A 119 -11.48 -3.05 6.55
C ARG A 119 -10.84 -2.48 7.81
N PRO A 120 -11.04 -3.10 8.99
CA PRO A 120 -10.27 -2.74 10.17
C PRO A 120 -8.77 -2.89 9.91
N LEU A 121 -7.96 -1.93 10.37
CA LEU A 121 -6.50 -2.01 10.19
C LEU A 121 -5.88 -3.24 10.89
N THR A 122 -6.59 -3.81 11.88
CA THR A 122 -6.23 -5.06 12.56
C THR A 122 -6.17 -6.27 11.64
N ASP A 123 -6.80 -6.25 10.46
CA ASP A 123 -6.70 -7.32 9.47
C ASP A 123 -5.27 -7.48 8.92
N PHE A 124 -4.42 -6.47 9.12
CA PHE A 124 -3.02 -6.46 8.74
C PHE A 124 -2.08 -6.70 9.93
N ASP A 125 -2.61 -7.08 11.09
CA ASP A 125 -1.84 -7.30 12.32
C ASP A 125 -1.15 -8.67 12.37
N ASP A 126 -0.32 -8.94 11.35
CA ASP A 126 0.44 -10.17 11.21
C ASP A 126 1.89 -9.83 10.86
N THR A 127 2.77 -9.91 11.85
CA THR A 127 4.19 -9.59 11.73
C THR A 127 4.95 -10.60 10.86
N SER A 128 4.43 -11.82 10.71
CA SER A 128 5.03 -12.86 9.89
C SER A 128 4.71 -12.67 8.41
N ARG A 129 3.45 -12.28 8.13
CA ARG A 129 2.97 -11.99 6.79
C ARG A 129 3.45 -10.63 6.28
N PHE A 130 3.43 -9.61 7.14
CA PHE A 130 3.86 -8.23 6.83
C PHE A 130 5.01 -7.80 7.76
N PRO A 131 6.22 -8.36 7.57
CA PRO A 131 7.37 -8.03 8.40
C PRO A 131 7.90 -6.61 8.17
N ASN A 132 7.70 -6.03 6.98
CA ASN A 132 8.05 -4.65 6.69
C ASN A 132 6.84 -3.75 6.82
N ILE A 133 7.01 -2.60 7.47
CA ILE A 133 5.95 -1.63 7.69
C ILE A 133 6.51 -0.19 7.63
N ALA A 134 5.74 0.72 7.06
CA ALA A 134 5.96 2.15 7.16
C ALA A 134 4.63 2.89 7.38
N VAL A 135 4.66 3.96 8.16
CA VAL A 135 3.55 4.91 8.31
C VAL A 135 4.05 6.27 7.83
N ILE A 136 3.28 6.92 6.97
CA ILE A 136 3.59 8.20 6.37
C ILE A 136 2.42 9.15 6.62
N ALA A 137 2.69 10.30 7.22
CA ALA A 137 1.77 11.42 7.33
C ALA A 137 2.02 12.39 6.16
N LEU A 138 1.02 12.56 5.30
CA LEU A 138 1.02 13.48 4.17
C LEU A 138 0.40 14.82 4.60
N PRO A 139 1.02 15.98 4.23
CA PRO A 139 0.58 17.30 4.66
C PRO A 139 -0.65 17.79 3.88
N VAL A 140 -1.74 17.04 4.02
CA VAL A 140 -3.05 17.31 3.45
C VAL A 140 -4.12 16.77 4.40
N ALA A 141 -5.14 17.56 4.69
CA ALA A 141 -6.24 17.16 5.56
C ALA A 141 -6.94 15.90 5.04
N GLN A 142 -7.25 14.98 5.96
CA GLN A 142 -7.78 13.66 5.63
C GLN A 142 -9.15 13.73 4.95
N ASP A 143 -10.02 14.62 5.40
CA ASP A 143 -11.36 14.82 4.82
C ASP A 143 -11.28 15.10 3.31
N LYS A 144 -10.36 15.98 2.89
CA LYS A 144 -10.16 16.34 1.48
C LYS A 144 -9.80 15.15 0.59
N VAL A 145 -9.12 14.15 1.15
CA VAL A 145 -8.69 12.94 0.43
C VAL A 145 -9.73 11.83 0.55
N VAL A 146 -10.14 11.49 1.77
CA VAL A 146 -11.06 10.38 2.07
C VAL A 146 -12.43 10.61 1.45
N ASP A 147 -12.93 11.85 1.40
CA ASP A 147 -14.23 12.15 0.77
C ASP A 147 -14.23 11.85 -0.74
N LYS A 148 -13.04 11.80 -1.38
CA LYS A 148 -12.91 11.46 -2.81
C LYS A 148 -12.95 9.96 -3.06
N VAL A 149 -12.75 9.13 -2.04
CA VAL A 149 -12.76 7.66 -2.17
C VAL A 149 -14.11 7.16 -2.68
N ALA A 150 -15.22 7.70 -2.16
CA ALA A 150 -16.57 7.31 -2.60
C ALA A 150 -16.80 7.60 -4.10
N SER A 151 -16.27 8.72 -4.60
CA SER A 151 -16.37 9.06 -6.02
C SER A 151 -15.50 8.13 -6.89
N PHE A 152 -14.30 7.79 -6.43
CA PHE A 152 -13.42 6.82 -7.10
C PHE A 152 -14.04 5.42 -7.12
N GLU A 153 -14.66 4.99 -6.02
CA GLU A 153 -15.30 3.69 -5.89
C GLU A 153 -16.45 3.51 -6.90
N GLN A 154 -17.21 4.58 -7.15
CA GLN A 154 -18.36 4.56 -8.07
C GLN A 154 -17.98 4.79 -9.54
N SER A 155 -16.80 5.34 -9.82
CA SER A 155 -16.36 5.72 -11.17
C SER A 155 -15.15 4.93 -11.63
N ARG A 156 -15.28 4.26 -12.78
CA ARG A 156 -14.17 3.62 -13.50
C ARG A 156 -13.58 4.50 -14.60
N ALA A 157 -14.10 5.71 -14.79
CA ALA A 157 -13.72 6.58 -15.91
C ALA A 157 -12.31 7.17 -15.73
N THR A 158 -11.95 7.56 -14.51
CA THR A 158 -10.62 8.11 -14.20
C THR A 158 -9.56 7.01 -14.16
N LEU A 159 -9.88 5.89 -13.53
CA LEU A 159 -9.01 4.73 -13.42
C LEU A 159 -9.86 3.47 -13.26
N ASP A 160 -9.60 2.45 -14.07
CA ASP A 160 -10.20 1.14 -13.90
C ASP A 160 -9.30 0.27 -13.01
N ALA A 161 -9.55 0.31 -11.69
CA ALA A 161 -8.70 -0.39 -10.73
C ALA A 161 -8.83 -1.93 -10.85
N LEU A 162 -9.98 -2.42 -11.32
CA LEU A 162 -10.18 -3.86 -11.57
C LEU A 162 -9.34 -4.36 -12.75
N GLU A 163 -9.15 -3.53 -13.79
CA GLU A 163 -8.20 -3.85 -14.86
C GLU A 163 -6.79 -4.01 -14.29
N HIS A 164 -6.38 -3.08 -13.41
CA HIS A 164 -5.08 -3.16 -12.76
C HIS A 164 -4.97 -4.44 -11.91
N VAL A 165 -6.00 -4.80 -11.14
CA VAL A 165 -6.03 -6.04 -10.34
C VAL A 165 -5.75 -7.26 -11.22
N LEU A 166 -6.46 -7.41 -12.34
CA LEU A 166 -6.31 -8.57 -13.21
C LEU A 166 -4.91 -8.64 -13.85
N ARG A 167 -4.36 -7.51 -14.29
CA ARG A 167 -3.01 -7.45 -14.85
C ARG A 167 -1.95 -7.83 -13.83
N TRP A 168 -2.09 -7.32 -12.60
CA TRP A 168 -1.18 -7.64 -11.51
C TRP A 168 -1.29 -9.09 -11.05
N LEU A 169 -2.49 -9.66 -10.98
CA LEU A 169 -2.68 -11.09 -10.69
C LEU A 169 -2.06 -11.97 -11.78
N ALA A 170 -2.25 -11.65 -13.06
CA ALA A 170 -1.66 -12.40 -14.16
C ALA A 170 -0.12 -12.41 -14.09
N TYR A 171 0.49 -11.26 -13.81
CA TYR A 171 1.93 -11.14 -13.57
C TYR A 171 2.38 -11.91 -12.33
N ALA A 172 1.73 -11.68 -11.18
CA ALA A 172 2.11 -12.28 -9.90
C ALA A 172 1.94 -13.81 -9.92
N TRP A 173 0.93 -14.35 -10.60
CA TRP A 173 0.78 -15.80 -10.79
C TRP A 173 1.75 -16.36 -11.85
N GLY A 174 2.37 -15.50 -12.67
CA GLY A 174 3.24 -15.93 -13.77
C GLY A 174 2.46 -16.58 -14.90
N ALA A 175 1.18 -16.23 -15.04
CA ALA A 175 0.32 -16.72 -16.10
C ALA A 175 0.81 -16.20 -17.44
N ALA A 176 0.86 -17.08 -18.45
CA ALA A 176 1.13 -16.74 -19.85
C ALA A 176 2.38 -15.88 -20.11
N ARG A 177 3.40 -15.92 -19.23
CA ARG A 177 4.58 -15.04 -19.30
C ARG A 177 4.21 -13.53 -19.35
N THR A 178 3.16 -13.15 -18.62
CA THR A 178 2.70 -11.76 -18.54
C THR A 178 3.86 -10.85 -18.14
N PRO A 179 4.14 -9.76 -18.89
CA PRO A 179 5.22 -8.84 -18.58
C PRO A 179 4.93 -8.05 -17.30
N ASN A 180 5.94 -7.33 -16.79
CA ASN A 180 5.79 -6.46 -15.64
C ASN A 180 4.75 -5.34 -15.94
N PRO A 181 3.61 -5.28 -15.22
CA PRO A 181 2.54 -4.31 -15.50
C PRO A 181 3.01 -2.85 -15.44
N LEU A 182 4.00 -2.55 -14.61
CA LEU A 182 4.58 -1.21 -14.50
C LEU A 182 5.16 -0.72 -15.83
N HIS A 183 5.76 -1.60 -16.63
CA HIS A 183 6.37 -1.23 -17.90
C HIS A 183 5.36 -0.73 -18.95
N ASP A 184 4.09 -1.11 -18.76
CA ASP A 184 2.94 -0.74 -19.57
C ASP A 184 2.06 0.34 -18.88
N ASN A 185 2.61 1.03 -17.87
CA ASN A 185 1.93 2.06 -17.08
C ASN A 185 0.70 1.57 -16.28
N TYR A 186 0.71 0.31 -15.84
CA TYR A 186 -0.28 -0.23 -14.90
C TYR A 186 0.34 -0.35 -13.50
N GLY A 187 0.11 0.66 -12.68
CA GLY A 187 0.50 0.72 -11.28
C GLY A 187 -0.33 -0.18 -10.39
N LEU A 188 0.09 -0.32 -9.13
CA LEU A 188 -0.63 -1.11 -8.12
C LEU A 188 -2.02 -0.49 -7.90
N PRO A 189 -3.12 -1.27 -7.88
CA PRO A 189 -4.48 -0.73 -7.79
C PRO A 189 -4.67 0.19 -6.58
N SER A 190 -4.27 -0.26 -5.38
CA SER A 190 -4.35 0.56 -4.16
C SER A 190 -3.56 1.85 -4.31
N THR A 191 -2.31 1.78 -4.78
CA THR A 191 -1.48 2.99 -4.88
C THR A 191 -2.04 3.98 -5.90
N CYS A 192 -2.54 3.50 -7.04
CA CYS A 192 -3.16 4.35 -8.05
C CYS A 192 -4.46 4.98 -7.52
N MET A 193 -5.23 4.26 -6.69
CA MET A 193 -6.36 4.86 -5.97
C MET A 193 -5.88 6.00 -5.07
N ILE A 194 -4.90 5.76 -4.20
CA ILE A 194 -4.37 6.77 -3.26
C ILE A 194 -3.88 8.00 -4.02
N GLU A 195 -3.10 7.80 -5.08
CA GLU A 195 -2.65 8.87 -5.98
C GLU A 195 -3.81 9.66 -6.57
N THR A 196 -4.85 8.97 -7.06
CA THR A 196 -6.01 9.61 -7.70
C THR A 196 -6.80 10.45 -6.69
N VAL A 197 -7.02 9.95 -5.47
CA VAL A 197 -7.77 10.68 -4.45
C VAL A 197 -6.95 11.84 -3.86
N CYS A 198 -5.63 11.69 -3.72
CA CYS A 198 -4.73 12.77 -3.35
C CYS A 198 -4.70 13.87 -4.42
N ALA A 199 -4.58 13.49 -5.70
CA ALA A 199 -4.60 14.45 -6.80
C ALA A 199 -5.93 15.22 -6.86
N ALA A 200 -7.06 14.55 -6.60
CA ALA A 200 -8.37 15.18 -6.48
C ALA A 200 -8.49 16.13 -5.27
N ALA A 201 -7.60 16.01 -4.28
CA ALA A 201 -7.43 16.92 -3.15
C ALA A 201 -6.37 18.02 -3.41
N ASN A 202 -5.86 18.12 -4.65
CA ASN A 202 -4.74 18.99 -5.05
C ASN A 202 -3.42 18.65 -4.33
N PHE A 203 -3.20 17.39 -4.02
CA PHE A 203 -1.96 16.87 -3.46
C PHE A 203 -1.31 15.90 -4.44
N ASP A 204 -0.14 16.27 -4.97
CA ASP A 204 0.64 15.42 -5.89
C ASP A 204 1.49 14.43 -5.09
N LEU A 205 1.07 13.17 -5.02
CA LEU A 205 1.64 12.20 -4.09
C LEU A 205 2.93 11.56 -4.61
N THR A 206 3.05 11.32 -5.92
CA THR A 206 4.26 10.78 -6.53
C THR A 206 4.79 11.70 -7.63
N PRO A 207 5.38 12.86 -7.26
CA PRO A 207 5.90 13.80 -8.22
C PRO A 207 6.90 13.13 -9.18
N GLY A 208 6.72 13.35 -10.47
CA GLY A 208 7.60 12.78 -11.49
C GLY A 208 7.22 11.40 -12.00
N LEU A 209 6.11 10.83 -11.54
CA LEU A 209 5.53 9.60 -12.06
C LEU A 209 4.13 9.84 -12.62
N GLU A 210 3.76 9.14 -13.69
CA GLU A 210 2.38 9.17 -14.19
C GLU A 210 1.46 8.48 -13.19
N SER A 211 0.34 9.12 -12.81
CA SER A 211 -0.54 8.61 -11.74
C SER A 211 -1.02 7.17 -11.96
N ARG A 212 -1.20 6.76 -13.22
CA ARG A 212 -1.61 5.39 -13.60
C ARG A 212 -0.53 4.34 -13.34
N ALA A 213 0.73 4.74 -13.23
CA ALA A 213 1.88 3.87 -12.98
C ALA A 213 2.32 3.86 -11.51
N SER A 214 1.55 4.47 -10.60
CA SER A 214 1.93 4.61 -9.19
C SER A 214 2.04 3.25 -8.48
N CYS A 215 3.05 3.12 -7.61
CA CYS A 215 3.31 1.92 -6.82
C CYS A 215 3.83 2.26 -5.41
N PRO A 216 3.81 1.31 -4.45
CA PRO A 216 4.28 1.57 -3.08
C PRO A 216 5.72 2.14 -3.01
N GLU A 217 6.64 1.64 -3.85
CA GLU A 217 8.00 2.18 -3.96
C GLU A 217 8.02 3.64 -4.40
N ALA A 218 7.09 4.08 -5.25
CA ALA A 218 7.01 5.47 -5.67
C ALA A 218 6.57 6.39 -4.52
N ILE A 219 5.59 5.98 -3.70
CA ILE A 219 5.21 6.73 -2.48
C ILE A 219 6.40 6.82 -1.53
N TRP A 220 7.09 5.71 -1.32
CA TRP A 220 8.28 5.65 -0.48
C TRP A 220 9.39 6.60 -0.97
N ALA A 221 9.68 6.58 -2.27
CA ALA A 221 10.69 7.43 -2.89
C ALA A 221 10.28 8.91 -2.86
N ALA A 222 8.99 9.22 -3.06
CA ALA A 222 8.44 10.56 -2.93
C ALA A 222 8.64 11.10 -1.51
N ALA A 223 8.19 10.36 -0.50
CA ALA A 223 8.33 10.77 0.90
C ALA A 223 9.80 10.93 1.33
N ASN A 224 10.73 10.11 0.82
CA ASN A 224 12.15 10.19 1.18
C ASN A 224 12.93 11.25 0.42
N TYR A 225 12.70 11.41 -0.89
CA TYR A 225 13.61 12.17 -1.76
C TYR A 225 12.98 13.39 -2.39
N TRP A 226 11.65 13.56 -2.31
CA TRP A 226 10.93 14.73 -2.82
C TRP A 226 10.45 15.65 -1.69
N HIS A 227 11.03 15.56 -0.49
CA HIS A 227 10.64 16.38 0.65
C HIS A 227 10.74 17.89 0.40
N GLU A 228 11.80 18.35 -0.28
CA GLU A 228 11.95 19.76 -0.70
C GLU A 228 10.84 20.22 -1.66
N TYR A 229 10.34 19.32 -2.51
CA TYR A 229 9.19 19.62 -3.37
C TYR A 229 7.93 19.83 -2.52
N PHE A 230 7.65 18.93 -1.59
CA PHE A 230 6.51 19.06 -0.70
C PHE A 230 6.61 20.30 0.19
N GLU A 231 7.78 20.61 0.73
CA GLU A 231 8.00 21.84 1.50
C GLU A 231 7.67 23.08 0.64
N LYS A 232 8.14 23.10 -0.61
CA LYS A 232 7.90 24.23 -1.52
C LYS A 232 6.44 24.39 -1.94
N PHE A 233 5.74 23.30 -2.24
CA PHE A 233 4.38 23.34 -2.81
C PHE A 233 3.27 23.22 -1.76
N ASN A 234 3.52 22.50 -0.67
CA ASN A 234 2.56 22.25 0.41
C ASN A 234 2.92 22.97 1.72
N GLY A 235 4.11 23.58 1.81
CA GLY A 235 4.59 24.30 2.99
C GLY A 235 5.10 23.39 4.10
N ARG A 236 5.02 22.07 3.93
CA ARG A 236 5.47 21.05 4.89
C ARG A 236 5.92 19.80 4.14
N GLU A 237 6.93 19.13 4.66
CA GLU A 237 7.37 17.83 4.17
C GLU A 237 6.54 16.68 4.77
N PRO A 238 6.44 15.51 4.10
CA PRO A 238 5.88 14.32 4.70
C PRO A 238 6.70 13.88 5.92
N ILE A 239 6.03 13.40 6.96
CA ILE A 239 6.68 12.83 8.14
C ILE A 239 6.44 11.33 8.12
N GLY A 240 7.42 10.53 8.48
CA GLY A 240 7.22 9.08 8.45
C GLY A 240 8.11 8.29 9.39
N ARG A 241 7.69 7.06 9.65
CA ARG A 241 8.46 6.04 10.36
C ARG A 241 8.43 4.74 9.58
N TYR A 242 9.50 3.97 9.64
CA TYR A 242 9.58 2.70 8.93
C TYR A 242 10.44 1.66 9.63
N TYR A 243 10.13 0.39 9.36
CA TYR A 243 10.87 -0.76 9.81
C TYR A 243 10.89 -1.83 8.70
N THR A 244 12.09 -2.16 8.21
CA THR A 244 12.28 -3.09 7.08
C THR A 244 13.26 -4.22 7.41
N PRO A 245 12.98 -5.07 8.42
CA PRO A 245 13.87 -6.16 8.81
C PRO A 245 13.94 -7.25 7.75
N HIS A 246 12.89 -7.38 6.93
CA HIS A 246 12.76 -8.43 5.96
C HIS A 246 13.20 -7.94 4.59
N THR A 247 14.31 -8.48 4.12
CA THR A 247 14.83 -8.22 2.77
C THR A 247 14.07 -9.08 1.76
N TYR A 248 14.64 -10.19 1.30
CA TYR A 248 14.14 -10.92 0.13
C TYR A 248 13.81 -12.42 0.30
N PRO A 249 13.85 -13.05 1.51
CA PRO A 249 13.39 -14.43 1.60
C PRO A 249 11.88 -14.52 1.32
N ILE A 250 11.44 -15.66 0.78
CA ILE A 250 10.01 -15.96 0.59
C ILE A 250 9.58 -16.87 1.74
N VAL A 251 8.52 -16.46 2.44
CA VAL A 251 7.92 -17.21 3.55
C VAL A 251 6.44 -17.38 3.26
N GLU A 252 6.06 -18.59 2.85
CA GLU A 252 4.66 -18.92 2.59
C GLU A 252 3.90 -19.11 3.91
N PRO A 253 2.67 -18.59 4.04
CA PRO A 253 1.82 -18.93 5.17
C PRO A 253 1.55 -20.44 5.17
N SER A 254 1.62 -21.07 6.36
CA SER A 254 1.32 -22.49 6.51
C SER A 254 -0.09 -22.79 5.99
N ALA A 255 -0.23 -23.79 5.11
CA ALA A 255 -1.52 -24.17 4.57
C ALA A 255 -2.48 -24.54 5.71
N ALA A 256 -3.73 -24.06 5.64
CA ALA A 256 -4.77 -24.50 6.58
C ALA A 256 -4.88 -26.03 6.52
N PRO A 257 -4.95 -26.73 7.67
CA PRO A 257 -5.04 -28.18 7.69
C PRO A 257 -6.27 -28.63 6.88
N ALA A 258 -6.08 -29.61 6.00
CA ALA A 258 -7.16 -30.14 5.19
C ALA A 258 -8.33 -30.58 6.08
N PRO A 259 -9.59 -30.29 5.71
CA PRO A 259 -10.74 -30.75 6.47
C PRO A 259 -10.68 -32.27 6.60
N SER A 260 -10.81 -32.76 7.83
CA SER A 260 -10.76 -34.21 8.10
C SER A 260 -11.81 -34.91 7.24
N PRO A 261 -11.47 -36.05 6.60
CA PRO A 261 -12.40 -36.76 5.75
C PRO A 261 -13.66 -37.13 6.53
N ALA A 262 -14.83 -36.80 5.98
CA ALA A 262 -16.11 -37.09 6.59
C ALA A 262 -16.21 -38.61 6.90
N PRO A 263 -16.74 -38.99 8.08
CA PRO A 263 -16.84 -40.39 8.47
C PRO A 263 -17.68 -41.16 7.44
N LYS A 264 -17.09 -42.21 6.85
CA LYS A 264 -17.79 -43.11 5.92
C LYS A 264 -19.03 -43.67 6.60
N ARG A 265 -20.21 -43.22 6.18
CA ARG A 265 -21.49 -43.82 6.57
C ARG A 265 -21.46 -45.30 6.19
N LYS A 266 -21.33 -46.18 7.19
CA LYS A 266 -21.52 -47.62 7.00
C LYS A 266 -22.95 -47.83 6.47
N ALA A 267 -23.09 -48.29 5.24
CA ALA A 267 -24.35 -48.78 4.72
C ALA A 267 -24.80 -49.95 5.61
N LYS A 268 -25.96 -49.80 6.27
CA LYS A 268 -26.64 -50.93 6.90
C LYS A 268 -27.18 -51.81 5.78
N LYS A 269 -26.71 -53.05 5.73
CA LYS A 269 -27.36 -54.14 5.00
C LYS A 269 -28.56 -54.63 5.80
#